data_AF-A0A6B2X4U2-F1
#
_entry.id   AF-A0A6B2X4U2-F1
#
_cell.length_a   1.000
_cell.length_b   1.000
_cell.length_c   1.000
_cell.angle_alpha   90.00
_cell.angle_beta   90.00
_cell.angle_gamma   90.00
#
_symmetry.space_group_name_H-M   'P 1'
#
loop_
_entity.id
_entity.type
_entity.pdbx_description
1 polymer ?
#
loop_
_entity_poly.entity_id
_entity_poly.type
_entity_poly.pdbx_seq_one_letter_code
_entity_poly.pdbx_strand_id
1 'polypeptide(L)'
;MTHLLNRELEVWRPVSSPDGYGGQTATLALQPAPVAAKVDQPSASERLVAAQLDSDHSHDIYLQPSADVRRGDELRDEGTGEQWRVLAVVAPSTPVYRKAQAQLIQGEGEPDG
;
A
#
# COMPACT_ATOMS: atom_id res chain seq x y z
N MET A 1 14.24 1.23 14.60
CA MET A 1 13.51 1.46 13.32
C MET A 1 12.26 2.32 13.50
N THR A 2 11.68 2.42 14.71
CA THR A 2 10.55 3.30 15.02
C THR A 2 10.79 4.78 14.69
N HIS A 3 12.01 5.28 14.87
CA HIS A 3 12.37 6.67 14.55
C HIS A 3 12.40 6.99 13.03
N LEU A 4 12.26 6.00 12.16
CA LEU A 4 12.24 6.20 10.71
C LEU A 4 10.83 6.18 10.10
N LEU A 5 9.82 5.74 10.88
CA LEU A 5 8.42 5.76 10.45
C LEU A 5 7.89 7.18 10.65
N ASN A 6 7.83 7.94 9.57
CA ASN A 6 7.56 9.38 9.57
C ASN A 6 6.20 9.74 8.97
N ARG A 7 5.40 8.76 8.57
CA ARG A 7 4.06 8.94 8.01
C ARG A 7 3.05 8.11 8.81
N GLU A 8 1.81 8.56 8.84
CA GLU A 8 0.67 7.83 9.38
C GLU A 8 -0.31 7.60 8.24
N LEU A 9 -0.59 6.32 7.93
CA LEU A 9 -1.39 5.93 6.78
C LEU A 9 -2.68 5.25 7.24
N GLU A 10 -3.81 5.67 6.68
CA GLU A 10 -5.06 4.94 6.81
C GLU A 10 -5.00 3.62 6.05
N VAL A 11 -5.67 2.60 6.57
CA VAL A 11 -5.78 1.30 5.91
C VAL A 11 -7.21 1.09 5.44
N TRP A 12 -7.41 1.00 4.14
CA TRP A 12 -8.69 0.75 3.50
C TRP A 12 -8.73 -0.67 2.94
N ARG A 13 -9.59 -1.52 3.50
CA ARG A 13 -9.63 -2.95 3.18
C ARG A 13 -10.79 -3.27 2.25
N PRO A 14 -10.56 -3.97 1.13
CA PRO A 14 -11.65 -4.52 0.33
C PRO A 14 -12.44 -5.55 1.13
N VAL A 15 -13.76 -5.35 1.21
CA VAL A 15 -14.73 -6.27 1.80
C VAL A 15 -15.70 -6.67 0.70
N SER A 16 -15.83 -7.98 0.46
CA SER A 16 -16.82 -8.50 -0.47
C SER A 16 -18.13 -8.81 0.24
N SER A 17 -19.23 -8.34 -0.35
CA SER A 17 -20.59 -8.71 0.04
C SER A 17 -21.30 -9.37 -1.14
N PRO A 18 -22.13 -10.40 -0.92
CA PRO A 18 -22.99 -10.95 -1.95
C PRO A 18 -23.89 -9.88 -2.54
N ASP A 19 -24.04 -9.83 -3.87
CA ASP A 19 -24.90 -8.86 -4.55
C ASP A 19 -26.37 -9.33 -4.69
N GLY A 20 -26.68 -10.53 -4.20
CA GLY A 20 -28.01 -11.14 -4.27
C GLY A 20 -28.33 -11.83 -5.60
N TYR A 21 -27.46 -11.75 -6.62
CA TYR A 21 -27.67 -12.33 -7.95
C TYR A 21 -26.58 -13.34 -8.36
N GLY A 22 -25.76 -13.76 -7.40
CA GLY A 22 -24.68 -14.74 -7.61
C GLY A 22 -23.32 -14.11 -7.91
N GLY A 23 -23.19 -12.79 -7.87
CA GLY A 23 -21.93 -12.07 -7.90
C GLY A 23 -21.51 -11.53 -6.53
N GLN A 24 -20.40 -10.78 -6.53
CA GLN A 24 -19.85 -10.14 -5.34
C GLN A 24 -19.58 -8.68 -5.65
N THR A 25 -19.99 -7.79 -4.74
CA THR A 25 -19.58 -6.38 -4.76
C THR A 25 -18.47 -6.19 -3.75
N ALA A 26 -17.35 -5.60 -4.19
CA ALA A 26 -16.27 -5.20 -3.29
C ALA A 26 -16.45 -3.72 -2.91
N THR A 27 -16.42 -3.44 -1.61
CA THR A 27 -16.39 -2.06 -1.07
C THR A 27 -15.15 -1.89 -0.21
N LEU A 28 -14.62 -0.67 -0.13
CA LEU A 28 -13.47 -0.37 0.73
C LEU A 28 -13.96 0.06 2.11
N ALA A 29 -13.53 -0.65 3.15
CA ALA A 29 -13.84 -0.33 4.54
C ALA A 29 -12.59 0.20 5.25
N LEU A 30 -12.67 1.41 5.79
CA LEU A 30 -11.64 2.00 6.63
C LEU A 30 -11.44 1.15 7.89
N GLN A 31 -10.18 0.78 8.17
CA GLN A 31 -9.80 0.09 9.39
C GLN A 31 -9.65 1.07 10.56
N PRO A 32 -9.91 0.65 11.81
CA PRO A 32 -10.09 1.57 12.94
C PRO A 32 -8.81 2.28 13.42
N ALA A 33 -7.63 1.82 13.01
CA ALA A 33 -6.36 2.40 13.43
C ALA A 33 -5.45 2.61 12.22
N PRO A 34 -4.91 3.82 12.03
CA PRO A 34 -3.89 4.07 11.02
C PRO A 34 -2.56 3.40 11.42
N VAL A 35 -1.64 3.29 10.46
CA VAL A 35 -0.35 2.62 10.63
C VAL A 35 0.80 3.60 10.44
N ALA A 36 1.77 3.56 11.36
CA ALA A 36 3.03 4.28 11.21
C ALA A 36 3.87 3.62 10.11
N ALA A 37 4.29 4.42 9.13
CA ALA A 37 4.96 3.95 7.93
C ALA A 37 6.15 4.84 7.55
N LYS A 38 7.08 4.25 6.80
CA LYS A 38 8.04 4.96 5.97
C LYS A 38 7.77 4.55 4.52
N VAL A 39 7.49 5.52 3.67
CA VAL A 39 7.31 5.29 2.22
C VAL A 39 8.61 5.66 1.53
N ASP A 40 9.27 4.69 0.90
CA ASP A 40 10.46 4.95 0.11
C ASP A 40 10.09 5.15 -1.35
N GLN A 41 10.66 6.20 -1.95
CA GLN A 41 10.52 6.49 -3.37
C GLN A 41 11.17 5.37 -4.20
N PRO A 42 10.57 4.96 -5.33
CA PRO A 42 11.18 3.99 -6.23
C PRO A 42 12.55 4.48 -6.71
N SER A 43 13.58 3.66 -6.50
CA SER A 43 14.87 3.90 -7.12
C SER A 43 14.76 3.78 -8.65
N ALA A 44 15.66 4.44 -9.38
CA ALA A 44 15.67 4.37 -10.85
C ALA A 44 15.81 2.93 -11.36
N SER A 45 16.53 2.07 -10.63
CA SER A 45 16.69 0.65 -10.96
C SER A 45 15.41 -0.14 -10.76
N GLU A 46 14.64 0.11 -9.69
CA GLU A 46 13.36 -0.55 -9.45
C GLU A 46 12.30 -0.16 -10.48
N ARG A 47 12.26 1.12 -10.90
CA ARG A 47 11.38 1.56 -12.00
C ARG A 47 11.73 0.89 -13.32
N LEU A 48 13.02 0.76 -13.64
CA LEU A 48 13.47 0.10 -14.86
C LEU A 48 13.15 -1.39 -14.87
N VAL A 49 13.31 -2.07 -13.74
CA VAL A 49 12.96 -3.50 -13.60
C VAL A 49 11.44 -3.67 -13.67
N ALA A 50 10.67 -2.80 -13.01
CA ALA A 50 9.22 -2.84 -13.06
C ALA A 50 8.70 -2.64 -14.50
N ALA A 51 9.26 -1.67 -15.23
CA ALA A 51 8.93 -1.44 -16.63
C ALA A 51 9.32 -2.60 -17.57
N GLN A 52 10.41 -3.32 -17.28
CA GLN A 52 10.83 -4.49 -18.07
C GLN A 52 10.00 -5.74 -17.79
N LEU A 53 9.45 -5.85 -16.58
CA LEU A 53 8.70 -7.03 -16.12
C LEU A 53 7.18 -6.82 -16.14
N ASP A 54 6.71 -5.69 -16.67
CA ASP A 54 5.30 -5.25 -16.60
C ASP A 54 4.75 -5.36 -15.17
N SER A 55 5.56 -4.96 -14.20
CA SER A 55 5.25 -5.06 -12.77
C SER A 55 4.60 -3.78 -12.29
N ASP A 56 3.43 -3.92 -11.66
CA ASP A 56 2.71 -2.83 -11.00
C ASP A 56 3.43 -2.25 -9.78
N HIS A 57 4.52 -2.87 -9.31
CA HIS A 57 5.23 -2.46 -8.11
C HIS A 57 6.02 -1.16 -8.32
N SER A 58 5.68 -0.12 -7.54
CA SER A 58 6.40 1.15 -7.57
C SER A 58 6.96 1.62 -6.24
N HIS A 59 6.50 1.13 -5.08
CA HIS A 59 6.96 1.63 -3.78
C HIS A 59 7.15 0.49 -2.76
N ASP A 60 8.25 0.57 -2.02
CA ASP A 60 8.44 -0.21 -0.79
C ASP A 60 7.98 0.63 0.42
N ILE A 61 7.01 0.13 1.17
CA ILE A 61 6.47 0.75 2.38
C ILE A 61 6.87 -0.07 3.59
N TYR A 62 7.61 0.54 4.50
CA TYR A 62 8.07 -0.09 5.73
C TYR A 62 7.12 0.24 6.88
N LEU A 63 6.72 -0.79 7.61
CA LEU A 63 5.68 -0.74 8.63
C LEU A 63 6.19 -1.35 9.94
N GLN A 64 5.48 -1.08 11.04
CA GLN A 64 5.71 -1.80 12.28
C GLN A 64 5.48 -3.32 12.10
N PRO A 65 6.20 -4.18 12.85
CA PRO A 65 6.02 -5.64 12.79
C PRO A 65 4.59 -6.11 13.04
N SER A 66 3.83 -5.36 13.84
CA SER A 66 2.45 -5.63 14.24
C SER A 66 1.41 -4.91 13.38
N ALA A 67 1.80 -4.13 12.38
CA ALA A 67 0.85 -3.42 11.53
C ALA A 67 -0.07 -4.41 10.77
N ASP A 68 -1.38 -4.24 10.89
CA ASP A 68 -2.39 -5.05 10.19
C ASP A 68 -2.60 -4.56 8.76
N VAL A 69 -1.55 -4.68 7.95
CA VAL A 69 -1.59 -4.41 6.51
C VAL A 69 -1.53 -5.73 5.76
N ARG A 70 -2.40 -5.87 4.75
CA ARG A 70 -2.58 -7.08 3.96
C ARG A 70 -2.52 -6.75 2.46
N ARG A 71 -2.22 -7.77 1.66
CA ARG A 71 -2.35 -7.66 0.20
C ARG A 71 -3.79 -7.27 -0.16
N GLY A 72 -3.91 -6.31 -1.07
CA GLY A 72 -5.18 -5.76 -1.52
C GLY A 72 -5.67 -4.57 -0.70
N ASP A 73 -5.10 -4.31 0.49
CA ASP A 73 -5.41 -3.08 1.23
C ASP A 73 -4.91 -1.86 0.42
N GLU A 74 -5.60 -0.75 0.55
CA GLU A 74 -5.17 0.57 0.10
C GLU A 74 -4.65 1.36 1.30
N LEU A 75 -3.41 1.84 1.20
CA LEU A 75 -2.81 2.74 2.18
C LEU A 75 -2.99 4.16 1.69
N ARG A 76 -3.54 5.04 2.52
CA ARG A 76 -3.82 6.44 2.14
C ARG A 76 -3.17 7.40 3.12
N ASP A 77 -2.49 8.40 2.60
CA ASP A 77 -1.98 9.51 3.40
C ASP A 77 -2.92 10.70 3.25
N GLU A 78 -3.68 11.03 4.30
CA GLU A 78 -4.60 12.18 4.26
C GLU A 78 -3.86 13.53 4.13
N GLY A 79 -2.62 13.61 4.61
CA GLY A 79 -1.82 14.82 4.58
C GLY A 79 -1.31 15.18 3.19
N THR A 80 -0.98 14.18 2.36
CA THR A 80 -0.53 14.41 0.97
C THR A 80 -1.55 14.06 -0.10
N GLY A 81 -2.58 13.29 0.24
CA GLY A 81 -3.57 12.75 -0.72
C GLY A 81 -3.06 11.56 -1.52
N GLU A 82 -1.83 11.09 -1.28
CA GLU A 82 -1.26 9.93 -1.96
C GLU A 82 -1.93 8.63 -1.50
N GLN A 83 -2.07 7.68 -2.44
CA GLN A 83 -2.72 6.41 -2.20
C GLN A 83 -1.91 5.29 -2.83
N TRP A 84 -1.74 4.18 -2.12
CA TRP A 84 -1.02 3.02 -2.61
C TRP A 84 -1.82 1.74 -2.43
N ARG A 85 -1.92 0.93 -3.47
CA ARG A 85 -2.45 -0.43 -3.40
C ARG A 85 -1.36 -1.41 -2.99
N VAL A 86 -1.59 -2.18 -1.93
CA VAL A 86 -0.63 -3.19 -1.47
C VAL A 86 -0.68 -4.43 -2.35
N LEU A 87 0.42 -4.72 -3.03
CA LEU A 87 0.58 -5.88 -3.92
C LEU A 87 1.05 -7.12 -3.16
N ALA A 88 1.94 -6.95 -2.19
CA ALA A 88 2.47 -8.03 -1.35
C ALA A 88 2.93 -7.49 0.01
N VAL A 89 2.89 -8.34 1.04
CA VAL A 89 3.45 -8.04 2.37
C VAL A 89 4.49 -9.10 2.70
N VAL A 90 5.72 -8.66 2.91
CA VAL A 90 6.87 -9.49 3.25
C VAL A 90 7.22 -9.27 4.71
N ALA A 91 7.21 -10.34 5.48
CA ALA A 91 7.75 -10.35 6.84
C ALA A 91 9.24 -10.75 6.76
N PRO A 92 10.18 -9.90 7.23
CA PRO A 92 11.57 -10.29 7.38
C PRO A 92 11.71 -11.42 8.42
N SER A 93 12.78 -12.18 8.32
CA SER A 93 13.09 -13.35 9.16
C SER A 93 13.18 -13.03 10.66
N THR A 94 13.37 -11.76 11.00
CA THR A 94 13.36 -11.22 12.37
C THR A 94 12.31 -10.11 12.44
N PRO A 95 11.43 -10.04 13.47
CA PRO A 95 10.29 -9.11 13.50
C PRO A 95 10.72 -7.67 13.85
N VAL A 96 11.54 -7.06 13.00
CA VAL A 96 12.02 -5.67 13.17
C VAL A 96 11.14 -4.68 12.40
N TYR A 97 10.57 -5.11 11.28
CA TYR A 97 9.63 -4.35 10.45
C TYR A 97 8.74 -5.30 9.62
N ARG A 98 7.72 -4.78 8.95
CA ARG A 98 7.09 -5.42 7.79
C ARG A 98 7.37 -4.57 6.55
N LYS A 99 7.49 -5.20 5.38
CA LYS A 99 7.62 -4.49 4.11
C LYS A 99 6.41 -4.77 3.23
N ALA A 100 5.68 -3.75 2.84
CA ALA A 100 4.62 -3.82 1.85
C ALA A 100 5.17 -3.34 0.51
N GLN A 101 5.11 -4.18 -0.50
CA GLN A 101 5.32 -3.78 -1.89
C GLN A 101 4.00 -3.22 -2.40
N ALA A 102 4.02 -2.00 -2.93
CA ALA A 102 2.81 -1.28 -3.25
C ALA A 102 2.90 -0.55 -4.60
N GLN A 103 1.75 -0.35 -5.21
CA GLN A 103 1.57 0.46 -6.41
C GLN A 103 0.98 1.81 -6.00
N LEU A 104 1.64 2.91 -6.34
CA LEU A 104 1.02 4.23 -6.27
C LEU A 104 -0.19 4.28 -7.21
N ILE A 105 -1.36 4.63 -6.66
CA ILE A 105 -2.58 4.88 -7.41
C ILE A 105 -2.48 6.33 -7.88
N GLN A 106 -2.18 6.53 -9.17
CA GLN A 106 -2.26 7.85 -9.77
C GLN A 106 -3.73 8.23 -9.92
N GLY A 107 -4.13 9.35 -9.30
CA GLY A 107 -5.46 9.91 -9.51
C GLY A 107 -5.63 10.31 -10.96
N GLU A 108 -6.81 10.05 -11.52
CA GLU A 108 -7.20 10.56 -12.84
C GLU A 108 -7.21 12.11 -12.78
N GLY A 109 -6.09 12.74 -13.16
CA GLY A 109 -5.93 14.19 -13.06
C GLY A 109 -4.50 14.72 -12.90
N GLU A 110 -3.47 13.88 -12.83
CA GLU A 110 -2.09 14.36 -12.86
C GLU A 110 -1.65 14.55 -14.33
N PRO A 111 -1.46 15.80 -14.82
CA PRO A 111 -0.97 16.00 -16.18
C PRO A 111 0.47 15.48 -16.25
N ASP A 112 0.72 14.59 -17.20
CA ASP A 112 2.07 14.24 -17.65
C ASP A 112 2.81 15.55 -17.94
N GLY A 113 3.79 15.87 -17.09
CA GLY A 113 4.68 17.02 -17.27
C GLY A 113 5.60 16.89 -18.48
#